data_AF-A0A158NWZ0-F1
#
_entry.id   AF-A0A158NWZ0-F1
#
_cell.length_a   1.000
_cell.length_b   1.000
_cell.length_c   1.000
_cell.angle_alpha   90.00
_cell.angle_beta   90.00
_cell.angle_gamma   90.00
#
_symmetry.space_group_name_H-M   'P 1'
#
loop_
_entity.id
_entity.type
_entity.pdbx_description
1 polymer ?
#
loop_
_entity_poly.entity_id
_entity_poly.type
_entity_poly.pdbx_seq_one_letter_code
_entity_poly.pdbx_strand_id
1 'polypeptide(L)'
;VWNQSRPPWLNALIKPLKIMMQPVTEALLEAAKTGASIYQAMSLAIGCFAELYVTISIPILRAAFALNDNIPAHCQPIGGNVLLQILCTALYSTLLDVSAKGKNEPSDTPSSGNTCCELSPFNPYDRSTAATALAEAICSIDEDNKHTSQIDSFLLLVKDSLRREHQNPRNSELQNMACIIETYTDELLFTNIGRRSLKIAYEYLVRASDWVLSNLRRGEKSRQVDLINLPEVSPIVKPLTHIMFHIEDTCFDQFMTNYEATNWSRILTMPLSITLERVRSQVLLRPEFKNIGDLSHEDKEVAQSIKRICSFVRSARFK
;
A
#
# COMPACT_ATOMS: atom_id res chain seq x y z
N VAL A 1 -17.32 17.63 -16.55
CA VAL A 1 -16.64 16.41 -17.07
C VAL A 1 -15.89 15.75 -15.92
N TRP A 2 -16.27 14.53 -15.54
CA TRP A 2 -15.72 13.83 -14.39
C TRP A 2 -14.59 12.91 -14.82
N ASN A 3 -13.38 13.13 -14.29
CA ASN A 3 -12.23 12.30 -14.63
C ASN A 3 -12.28 10.98 -13.82
N GLN A 4 -12.22 9.85 -14.52
CA GLN A 4 -12.06 8.53 -13.89
C GLN A 4 -10.62 8.30 -13.39
N SER A 5 -9.64 9.04 -13.92
CA SER A 5 -8.28 9.08 -13.39
C SER A 5 -8.24 9.96 -12.14
N ARG A 6 -8.27 9.32 -10.98
CA ARG A 6 -8.36 9.98 -9.67
C ARG A 6 -7.05 9.88 -8.92
N PRO A 7 -6.71 10.87 -8.08
CA PRO A 7 -5.60 10.74 -7.14
C PRO A 7 -5.75 9.50 -6.25
N PRO A 8 -4.63 8.89 -5.80
CA PRO A 8 -4.67 7.68 -4.98
C PRO A 8 -5.52 7.80 -3.71
N TRP A 9 -5.50 8.96 -3.04
CA TRP A 9 -6.28 9.22 -1.83
C TRP A 9 -7.79 9.19 -2.07
N LEU A 10 -8.25 9.77 -3.17
CA LEU A 10 -9.67 9.80 -3.52
C LEU A 10 -10.15 8.40 -3.93
N ASN A 11 -9.31 7.66 -4.65
CA ASN A 11 -9.60 6.28 -5.01
C ASN A 11 -9.71 5.36 -3.79
N ALA A 12 -8.90 5.59 -2.74
CA ALA A 12 -8.97 4.85 -1.49
C ALA A 12 -10.31 5.05 -0.76
N LEU A 13 -10.88 6.27 -0.80
CA LEU A 13 -12.21 6.56 -0.22
C LEU A 13 -13.36 5.93 -1.02
N ILE A 14 -13.23 5.87 -2.35
CA ILE A 14 -14.30 5.42 -3.25
C ILE A 14 -14.36 3.90 -3.37
N LYS A 15 -13.21 3.21 -3.37
CA LYS A 15 -13.13 1.77 -3.62
C LYS A 15 -14.03 0.94 -2.68
N PRO A 16 -14.10 1.20 -1.36
CA PRO A 16 -15.03 0.51 -0.47
C PRO A 16 -16.50 0.79 -0.80
N LEU A 17 -16.81 2.02 -1.23
CA LEU A 17 -18.17 2.45 -1.56
C LEU A 17 -18.69 1.79 -2.84
N LYS A 18 -17.83 1.35 -3.75
CA LYS A 18 -18.24 0.77 -5.04
C LYS A 18 -19.18 -0.44 -4.88
N ILE A 19 -18.97 -1.29 -3.88
CA ILE A 19 -19.79 -2.49 -3.65
C ILE A 19 -21.21 -2.09 -3.22
N MET A 20 -21.32 -1.11 -2.32
CA MET A 20 -22.62 -0.62 -1.83
C MET A 20 -23.36 0.28 -2.84
N MET A 21 -22.69 0.78 -3.88
CA MET A 21 -23.34 1.55 -4.95
C MET A 21 -24.02 0.68 -6.00
N GLN A 22 -23.77 -0.64 -6.01
CA GLN A 22 -24.40 -1.56 -6.96
C GLN A 22 -25.93 -1.64 -6.78
N PRO A 23 -26.48 -1.83 -5.55
CA PRO A 23 -27.93 -1.80 -5.35
C PRO A 23 -28.58 -0.46 -5.71
N VAL A 24 -27.89 0.66 -5.44
CA VAL A 24 -28.37 2.01 -5.82
C VAL A 24 -28.46 2.12 -7.34
N THR A 25 -27.43 1.65 -8.04
CA THR A 25 -27.39 1.63 -9.50
C THR A 25 -28.55 0.83 -10.08
N GLU A 26 -28.85 -0.34 -9.51
CA GLU A 26 -29.98 -1.18 -9.93
C GLU A 26 -31.33 -0.53 -9.65
N ALA A 27 -31.52 0.08 -8.47
CA ALA A 27 -32.73 0.81 -8.13
C ALA A 27 -32.99 1.98 -9.07
N LEU A 28 -31.95 2.75 -9.44
CA LEU A 28 -32.07 3.86 -10.37
C LEU A 28 -32.39 3.41 -11.80
N LEU A 29 -31.78 2.32 -12.26
CA LEU A 29 -32.09 1.75 -13.57
C LEU A 29 -33.52 1.22 -13.65
N GLU A 30 -34.03 0.60 -12.59
CA GLU A 30 -35.41 0.13 -12.53
C GLU A 30 -36.40 1.31 -12.43
N ALA A 31 -36.07 2.35 -11.68
CA ALA A 31 -36.86 3.58 -11.64
C ALA A 31 -36.93 4.24 -13.04
N ALA A 32 -35.82 4.29 -13.77
CA ALA A 32 -35.79 4.80 -15.14
C ALA A 32 -36.66 3.97 -16.09
N LYS A 33 -36.63 2.63 -15.98
CA LYS A 33 -37.49 1.73 -16.77
C LYS A 33 -38.97 1.88 -16.48
N THR A 34 -39.33 2.11 -15.22
CA THR A 34 -40.72 2.33 -14.80
C THR A 34 -41.23 3.73 -15.13
N GLY A 35 -40.41 4.58 -15.77
CA GLY A 35 -40.79 5.89 -16.26
C GLY A 35 -40.60 7.02 -15.26
N ALA A 36 -39.82 6.82 -14.19
CA ALA A 36 -39.47 7.89 -13.27
C ALA A 36 -38.70 9.00 -13.99
N SER A 37 -39.02 10.25 -13.67
CA SER A 37 -38.28 11.40 -14.22
C SER A 37 -36.86 11.46 -13.65
N ILE A 38 -35.96 12.16 -14.35
CA ILE A 38 -34.59 12.37 -13.87
C ILE A 38 -34.58 13.02 -12.47
N TYR A 39 -35.47 13.97 -12.22
CA TYR A 39 -35.64 14.60 -10.90
C TYR A 39 -36.01 13.56 -9.83
N GLN A 40 -36.96 12.67 -10.12
CA GLN A 40 -37.35 11.60 -9.19
C GLN A 40 -36.20 10.61 -8.97
N ALA A 41 -35.45 10.26 -10.02
CA ALA A 41 -34.28 9.40 -9.93
C ALA A 41 -33.16 10.02 -9.07
N MET A 42 -32.90 11.32 -9.19
CA MET A 42 -31.94 12.03 -8.36
C MET A 42 -32.38 12.08 -6.88
N SER A 43 -33.67 12.36 -6.65
CA SER A 43 -34.24 12.30 -5.30
C SER A 43 -34.15 10.89 -4.71
N LEU A 44 -34.38 9.85 -5.52
CA LEU A 44 -34.20 8.46 -5.12
C LEU A 44 -32.74 8.15 -4.77
N ALA A 45 -31.77 8.64 -5.55
CA ALA A 45 -30.35 8.45 -5.27
C ALA A 45 -29.96 9.03 -3.90
N ILE A 46 -30.41 10.24 -3.58
CA ILE A 46 -30.16 10.89 -2.28
C ILE A 46 -30.87 10.12 -1.16
N GLY A 47 -32.09 9.64 -1.38
CA GLY A 47 -32.80 8.77 -0.45
C GLY A 47 -32.02 7.48 -0.16
N CYS A 48 -31.50 6.82 -1.20
CA CYS A 48 -30.65 5.65 -1.05
C CYS A 48 -29.37 5.96 -0.24
N PHE A 49 -28.75 7.13 -0.45
CA PHE A 49 -27.61 7.54 0.37
C PHE A 49 -27.98 7.72 1.85
N ALA A 50 -29.15 8.31 2.13
CA ALA A 50 -29.67 8.50 3.48
C ALA A 50 -30.00 7.21 4.22
N GLU A 51 -30.26 6.10 3.51
CA GLU A 51 -30.41 4.77 4.11
C GLU A 51 -29.06 4.05 4.23
N LEU A 52 -28.22 4.15 3.20
CA LEU A 52 -26.96 3.40 3.13
C LEU A 52 -25.86 3.99 4.02
N TYR A 53 -25.97 5.22 4.50
CA TYR A 53 -24.92 5.87 5.29
C TYR A 53 -24.52 5.05 6.53
N VAL A 54 -25.45 4.27 7.12
CA VAL A 54 -25.19 3.42 8.30
C VAL A 54 -24.15 2.34 8.00
N THR A 55 -24.03 1.94 6.73
CA THR A 55 -23.07 0.92 6.28
C THR A 55 -21.72 1.50 5.87
N ILE A 56 -21.62 2.83 5.73
CA ILE A 56 -20.37 3.49 5.37
C ILE A 56 -19.44 3.46 6.57
N SER A 57 -18.18 3.08 6.34
CA SER A 57 -17.18 3.11 7.41
C SER A 57 -17.03 4.52 7.98
N ILE A 58 -17.07 4.64 9.30
CA ILE A 58 -16.94 5.89 10.05
C ILE A 58 -15.70 6.71 9.66
N PRO A 59 -14.51 6.12 9.41
CA PRO A 59 -13.35 6.89 8.97
C PRO A 59 -13.57 7.62 7.64
N ILE A 60 -14.31 7.03 6.69
CA ILE A 60 -14.65 7.69 5.42
C ILE A 60 -15.56 8.89 5.67
N LEU A 61 -16.58 8.73 6.54
CA LEU A 61 -17.47 9.83 6.91
C LEU A 61 -16.69 10.97 7.59
N ARG A 62 -15.84 10.65 8.58
CA ARG A 62 -15.00 11.63 9.26
C ARG A 62 -14.03 12.33 8.31
N ALA A 63 -13.39 11.59 7.40
CA ALA A 63 -12.51 12.15 6.39
C ALA A 63 -13.28 13.10 5.46
N ALA A 64 -14.49 12.75 5.03
CA ALA A 64 -15.33 13.61 4.20
C ALA A 64 -15.68 14.93 4.90
N PHE A 65 -16.07 14.90 6.17
CA PHE A 65 -16.36 16.12 6.95
C PHE A 65 -15.08 16.94 7.22
N ALA A 66 -13.97 16.30 7.59
CA ALA A 66 -12.71 17.00 7.80
C ALA A 66 -12.21 17.68 6.51
N LEU A 67 -12.35 17.01 5.36
CA LEU A 67 -12.06 17.63 4.07
C LEU A 67 -13.01 18.79 3.78
N ASN A 68 -14.30 18.63 4.10
CA ASN A 68 -15.32 19.66 3.89
C ASN A 68 -15.01 20.96 4.65
N ASP A 69 -14.49 20.84 5.87
CA ASP A 69 -14.12 21.99 6.72
C ASP A 69 -12.84 22.70 6.25
N ASN A 70 -12.03 22.04 5.42
CA ASN A 70 -10.72 22.52 4.95
C ASN A 70 -10.67 22.78 3.44
N ILE A 71 -11.83 22.85 2.76
CA ILE A 71 -11.85 23.12 1.32
C ILE A 71 -11.44 24.58 1.07
N PRO A 72 -10.56 24.84 0.08
CA PRO A 72 -10.28 26.21 -0.37
C PRO A 72 -11.54 26.93 -0.86
N ALA A 73 -11.64 28.24 -0.62
CA ALA A 73 -12.82 29.04 -0.98
C ALA A 73 -13.20 29.03 -2.48
N HIS A 74 -12.28 28.65 -3.37
CA HIS A 74 -12.50 28.56 -4.82
C HIS A 74 -13.02 27.19 -5.28
N CYS A 75 -13.11 26.21 -4.38
CA CYS A 75 -13.56 24.86 -4.69
C CYS A 75 -14.99 24.67 -4.20
N GLN A 76 -15.91 24.34 -5.12
CA GLN A 76 -17.30 24.03 -4.80
C GLN A 76 -17.59 22.55 -5.12
N PRO A 77 -17.70 21.68 -4.11
CA PRO A 77 -18.13 20.29 -4.31
C PRO A 77 -19.61 20.22 -4.73
N ILE A 78 -20.04 19.09 -5.33
CA ILE A 78 -21.45 18.87 -5.67
C ILE A 78 -22.35 19.06 -4.44
N GLY A 79 -23.44 19.80 -4.63
CA GLY A 79 -24.41 20.13 -3.58
C GLY A 79 -23.78 20.80 -2.36
N GLY A 80 -22.65 21.49 -2.55
CA GLY A 80 -21.95 22.20 -1.48
C GLY A 80 -21.28 21.30 -0.44
N ASN A 81 -21.18 19.98 -0.66
CA ASN A 81 -20.61 19.07 0.33
C ASN A 81 -19.70 17.97 -0.24
N VAL A 82 -18.56 17.73 0.44
CA VAL A 82 -17.57 16.70 0.04
C VAL A 82 -18.11 15.28 0.18
N LEU A 83 -18.95 15.00 1.18
CA LEU A 83 -19.55 13.67 1.35
C LEU A 83 -20.43 13.32 0.16
N LEU A 84 -21.28 14.26 -0.26
CA LEU A 84 -22.13 14.08 -1.43
C LEU A 84 -21.27 13.91 -2.69
N GLN A 85 -20.23 14.73 -2.86
CA GLN A 85 -19.26 14.58 -3.94
C GLN A 85 -18.67 13.15 -3.98
N ILE A 86 -18.20 12.61 -2.85
CA ILE A 86 -17.61 11.26 -2.77
C ILE A 86 -18.63 10.18 -3.16
N LEU A 87 -19.87 10.27 -2.66
CA LEU A 87 -20.93 9.30 -2.95
C LEU A 87 -21.36 9.35 -4.41
N CYS A 88 -21.59 10.54 -4.96
CA CYS A 88 -21.84 10.75 -6.38
C CYS A 88 -20.68 10.23 -7.24
N THR A 89 -19.43 10.39 -6.78
CA THR A 89 -18.25 9.87 -7.50
C THR A 89 -18.23 8.34 -7.55
N ALA A 90 -18.58 7.69 -6.45
CA ALA A 90 -18.68 6.23 -6.39
C ALA A 90 -19.82 5.71 -7.29
N LEU A 91 -21.00 6.34 -7.21
CA LEU A 91 -22.17 5.99 -8.01
C LEU A 91 -21.96 6.24 -9.52
N TYR A 92 -21.27 7.34 -9.86
CA TYR A 92 -20.90 7.65 -11.24
C TYR A 92 -19.99 6.55 -11.83
N SER A 93 -19.00 6.06 -11.07
CA SER A 93 -18.16 4.95 -11.53
C SER A 93 -18.95 3.66 -11.73
N THR A 94 -19.89 3.31 -10.86
CA THR A 94 -20.69 2.09 -11.04
C THR A 94 -21.63 2.19 -12.23
N LEU A 95 -22.22 3.35 -12.50
CA LEU A 95 -23.04 3.58 -13.68
C LEU A 95 -22.23 3.48 -14.98
N LEU A 96 -21.00 4.02 -15.01
CA LEU A 96 -20.12 3.87 -16.17
C LEU A 96 -19.70 2.42 -16.39
N ASP A 97 -19.44 1.65 -15.33
CA ASP A 97 -19.14 0.22 -15.46
C ASP A 97 -20.32 -0.56 -16.06
N VAL A 98 -21.56 -0.21 -15.70
CA VAL A 98 -22.77 -0.81 -16.29
C VAL A 98 -22.92 -0.41 -17.77
N SER A 99 -22.69 0.86 -18.11
CA SER A 99 -22.69 1.35 -19.50
C SER A 99 -21.64 0.64 -20.35
N ALA A 100 -20.43 0.42 -19.82
CA ALA A 100 -19.36 -0.27 -20.51
C ALA A 100 -19.66 -1.77 -20.73
N LYS A 101 -20.28 -2.44 -19.76
CA LYS A 101 -20.67 -3.85 -19.90
C LYS A 101 -21.75 -4.07 -20.96
N GLY A 102 -22.73 -3.17 -21.05
CA GLY A 102 -23.79 -3.25 -22.06
C GLY A 102 -23.31 -3.11 -23.52
N LYS A 103 -22.10 -2.58 -23.76
CA LYS A 103 -21.47 -2.52 -25.09
C LYS A 103 -20.76 -3.81 -25.51
N ASN A 104 -20.50 -4.72 -24.57
CA ASN A 104 -19.68 -5.92 -24.78
C ASN A 104 -20.50 -7.22 -24.78
N GLU A 105 -21.81 -7.17 -24.52
CA GLU A 105 -22.69 -8.34 -24.66
C GLU A 105 -23.25 -8.41 -26.09
N PRO A 106 -23.07 -9.52 -26.84
CA PRO A 106 -23.74 -9.72 -28.11
C PRO A 106 -25.24 -9.94 -27.85
N SER A 107 -26.08 -9.05 -28.34
CA SER A 107 -27.53 -9.20 -28.25
C SER A 107 -28.00 -10.35 -29.16
N ASP A 108 -28.45 -11.46 -28.56
CA ASP A 108 -29.23 -12.50 -29.23
C ASP A 108 -30.66 -11.98 -29.52
N THR A 109 -30.84 -11.14 -30.54
CA THR A 109 -32.13 -10.94 -31.27
C THR A 109 -31.92 -10.06 -32.52
N PRO A 110 -32.71 -10.24 -33.60
CA PRO A 110 -32.25 -10.03 -34.97
C PRO A 110 -32.22 -8.57 -35.40
N SER A 111 -31.21 -8.24 -36.21
CA SER A 111 -31.03 -6.96 -36.86
C SER A 111 -32.23 -6.60 -37.74
N SER A 112 -32.76 -5.39 -37.57
CA SER A 112 -33.45 -4.69 -38.65
C SER A 112 -32.88 -3.29 -38.82
N GLY A 113 -32.37 -3.01 -40.01
CA GLY A 113 -32.40 -1.65 -40.57
C GLY A 113 -31.23 -0.75 -40.20
N ASN A 114 -30.19 -0.84 -41.02
CA ASN A 114 -29.17 0.19 -41.24
C ASN A 114 -29.81 1.60 -41.33
N THR A 115 -29.61 2.47 -40.33
CA THR A 115 -29.85 3.91 -40.45
C THR A 115 -28.82 4.70 -39.63
N CYS A 116 -28.13 5.58 -40.35
CA CYS A 116 -27.33 6.74 -39.99
C CYS A 116 -27.26 7.18 -38.52
N CYS A 117 -26.07 7.65 -38.13
CA CYS A 117 -25.78 8.42 -36.93
C CYS A 117 -26.80 9.55 -36.67
N GLU A 118 -27.82 9.26 -35.87
CA GLU A 118 -28.62 10.28 -35.17
C GLU A 118 -28.68 9.89 -33.69
N LEU A 119 -28.30 10.85 -32.84
CA LEU A 119 -28.34 10.78 -31.39
C LEU A 119 -29.81 10.63 -30.93
N SER A 120 -30.34 9.41 -30.93
CA SER A 120 -31.65 9.15 -30.32
C SER A 120 -31.53 9.29 -28.80
N PRO A 121 -32.32 10.19 -28.18
CA PRO A 121 -32.19 10.59 -26.79
C PRO A 121 -32.79 9.51 -25.89
N PHE A 122 -31.99 8.95 -24.97
CA PHE A 122 -32.44 8.13 -23.85
C PHE A 122 -33.47 7.02 -24.17
N ASN A 123 -32.99 5.79 -24.40
CA ASN A 123 -33.84 4.61 -24.33
C ASN A 123 -33.84 4.06 -22.88
N PRO A 124 -34.96 4.13 -22.13
CA PRO A 124 -35.01 3.63 -20.75
C PRO A 124 -34.94 2.10 -20.66
N TYR A 125 -35.24 1.37 -21.75
CA TYR A 125 -35.17 -0.09 -21.80
C TYR A 125 -33.76 -0.60 -22.07
N ASP A 126 -32.91 0.19 -22.73
CA ASP A 126 -31.49 -0.12 -22.89
C ASP A 126 -30.73 0.34 -21.63
N ARG A 127 -30.21 -0.65 -20.90
CA ARG A 127 -29.47 -0.46 -19.66
C ARG A 127 -28.23 0.41 -19.85
N SER A 128 -27.59 0.35 -21.01
CA SER A 128 -26.37 1.12 -21.30
C SER A 128 -26.66 2.60 -21.48
N THR A 129 -27.67 2.94 -22.29
CA THR A 129 -28.11 4.33 -22.48
C THR A 129 -28.72 4.91 -21.21
N ALA A 130 -29.52 4.13 -20.48
CA ALA A 130 -30.10 4.56 -19.22
C ALA A 130 -29.02 4.85 -18.17
N ALA A 131 -28.01 3.98 -18.04
CA ALA A 131 -26.90 4.19 -17.11
C ALA A 131 -26.08 5.44 -17.47
N THR A 132 -25.89 5.72 -18.76
CA THR A 132 -25.16 6.91 -19.22
C THR A 132 -25.92 8.19 -18.90
N ALA A 133 -27.22 8.25 -19.19
CA ALA A 133 -28.05 9.42 -18.88
C ALA A 133 -28.20 9.66 -17.38
N LEU A 134 -28.32 8.60 -16.57
CA LEU A 134 -28.33 8.70 -15.10
C LEU A 134 -26.97 9.20 -14.57
N ALA A 135 -25.86 8.77 -15.17
CA ALA A 135 -24.53 9.22 -14.79
C ALA A 135 -24.33 10.72 -15.09
N GLU A 136 -24.86 11.20 -16.21
CA GLU A 136 -24.87 12.63 -16.55
C GLU A 136 -25.78 13.43 -15.60
N ALA A 137 -26.97 12.91 -15.30
CA ALA A 137 -27.89 13.56 -14.37
C ALA A 137 -27.31 13.75 -12.96
N ILE A 138 -26.55 12.76 -12.45
CA ILE A 138 -25.90 12.86 -11.12
C ILE A 138 -24.87 13.99 -11.07
N CYS A 139 -24.27 14.35 -12.21
CA CYS A 139 -23.31 15.46 -12.25
C CYS A 139 -23.99 16.82 -12.04
N SER A 140 -25.30 16.89 -12.22
CA SER A 140 -26.15 18.08 -12.04
C SER A 140 -27.22 17.86 -10.96
N ILE A 141 -26.93 16.99 -9.97
CA ILE A 141 -27.93 16.54 -8.98
C ILE A 141 -28.55 17.66 -8.16
N ASP A 142 -27.87 18.80 -7.98
CA ASP A 142 -28.42 19.97 -7.28
C ASP A 142 -28.36 21.24 -8.13
N GLU A 143 -28.51 21.08 -9.45
CA GLU A 143 -28.63 22.22 -10.36
C GLU A 143 -29.91 23.02 -10.03
N ASP A 144 -29.77 24.33 -9.91
CA ASP A 144 -30.81 25.28 -9.48
C ASP A 144 -31.38 25.04 -8.06
N ASN A 145 -30.60 24.42 -7.17
CA ASN A 145 -31.02 24.12 -5.79
C ASN A 145 -32.27 23.22 -5.71
N LYS A 146 -32.46 22.35 -6.72
CA LYS A 146 -33.64 21.48 -6.84
C LYS A 146 -33.74 20.46 -5.71
N HIS A 147 -32.62 20.03 -5.14
CA HIS A 147 -32.55 18.97 -4.14
C HIS A 147 -31.87 19.42 -2.83
N THR A 148 -31.56 20.71 -2.68
CA THR A 148 -30.82 21.27 -1.54
C THR A 148 -31.44 20.89 -0.19
N SER A 149 -32.76 20.96 -0.04
CA SER A 149 -33.42 20.59 1.23
C SER A 149 -33.25 19.11 1.60
N GLN A 150 -33.26 18.23 0.59
CA GLN A 150 -33.05 16.80 0.77
C GLN A 150 -31.57 16.50 1.10
N ILE A 151 -30.65 17.21 0.45
CA ILE A 151 -29.21 17.13 0.70
C ILE A 151 -28.90 17.60 2.12
N ASP A 152 -29.43 18.74 2.55
CA ASP A 152 -29.24 19.28 3.90
C ASP A 152 -29.75 18.33 4.97
N SER A 153 -30.94 17.74 4.75
CA SER A 153 -31.51 16.74 5.65
C SER A 153 -30.63 15.50 5.77
N PHE A 154 -30.12 15.00 4.64
CA PHE A 154 -29.17 13.90 4.60
C PHE A 154 -27.90 14.23 5.38
N LEU A 155 -27.30 15.40 5.15
CA LEU A 155 -26.06 15.81 5.81
C LEU A 155 -26.24 15.97 7.32
N LEU A 156 -27.36 16.56 7.76
CA LEU A 156 -27.69 16.68 9.18
C LEU A 156 -27.83 15.30 9.83
N LEU A 157 -28.52 14.37 9.17
CA LEU A 157 -28.69 13.00 9.65
C LEU A 157 -27.35 12.27 9.85
N VAL A 158 -26.42 12.39 8.90
CA VAL A 158 -25.08 11.81 9.04
C VAL A 158 -24.30 12.49 10.17
N LYS A 159 -24.35 13.82 10.25
CA LYS A 159 -23.64 14.62 11.27
C LYS A 159 -24.12 14.29 12.69
N ASP A 160 -25.43 14.14 12.88
CA ASP A 160 -26.02 13.77 14.17
C ASP A 160 -25.71 12.31 14.55
N SER A 161 -25.61 11.41 13.58
CA SER A 161 -25.13 10.04 13.81
C SER A 161 -23.69 10.01 14.31
N LEU A 162 -22.78 10.75 13.66
CA LEU A 162 -21.38 10.85 14.07
C LEU A 162 -21.22 11.49 15.45
N ARG A 163 -22.04 12.50 15.78
CA ARG A 163 -22.07 13.12 17.12
C ARG A 163 -22.51 12.13 18.19
N ARG A 164 -23.56 11.35 17.95
CA ARG A 164 -24.02 10.29 18.87
C ARG A 164 -22.95 9.22 19.09
N GLU A 165 -22.22 8.86 18.04
CA GLU A 165 -21.15 7.88 18.13
C GLU A 165 -19.93 8.39 18.92
N HIS A 166 -19.57 9.67 18.78
CA HIS A 166 -18.53 10.32 19.58
C HIS A 166 -18.92 10.43 21.07
N GLN A 167 -20.22 10.58 21.34
CA GLN A 167 -20.78 10.57 22.69
C GLN A 167 -20.95 9.17 23.28
N ASN A 168 -20.67 8.10 22.52
CA ASN A 168 -20.76 6.74 23.05
C ASN A 168 -19.59 6.48 24.00
N PRO A 169 -19.81 6.40 25.32
CA PRO A 169 -18.74 6.28 26.32
C PRO A 169 -17.90 5.02 26.14
N ARG A 170 -18.42 4.00 25.43
CA ARG A 170 -17.65 2.79 25.09
C ARG A 170 -16.48 3.05 24.14
N ASN A 171 -16.57 4.04 23.25
CA ASN A 171 -15.48 4.33 22.31
C ASN A 171 -14.33 5.09 22.99
N SER A 172 -14.64 6.02 23.90
CA SER A 172 -13.62 6.65 24.75
C SER A 172 -13.01 5.63 25.72
N GLU A 173 -13.80 4.70 26.27
CA GLU A 173 -13.30 3.57 27.05
C GLU A 173 -12.41 2.62 26.22
N LEU A 174 -12.78 2.27 24.99
CA LEU A 174 -11.95 1.42 24.10
C LEU A 174 -10.62 2.07 23.73
N GLN A 175 -10.62 3.39 23.49
CA GLN A 175 -9.42 4.15 23.18
C GLN A 175 -8.51 4.30 24.40
N ASN A 176 -9.09 4.45 25.60
CA ASN A 176 -8.39 4.37 26.87
C ASN A 176 -7.90 2.93 27.16
N MET A 177 -8.66 1.89 26.77
CA MET A 177 -8.25 0.49 26.87
C MET A 177 -7.06 0.18 25.97
N ALA A 178 -6.91 0.80 24.80
CA ALA A 178 -5.73 0.63 23.96
C ALA A 178 -4.45 1.12 24.66
N CYS A 179 -4.51 2.29 25.32
CA CYS A 179 -3.42 2.83 26.14
C CYS A 179 -3.11 1.90 27.33
N ILE A 180 -4.14 1.36 27.99
CA ILE A 180 -4.00 0.38 29.08
C ILE A 180 -3.40 -0.94 28.58
N ILE A 181 -3.82 -1.43 27.42
CA ILE A 181 -3.27 -2.63 26.78
C ILE A 181 -1.80 -2.41 26.44
N GLU A 182 -1.42 -1.23 25.93
CA GLU A 182 -0.03 -0.86 25.65
C GLU A 182 0.82 -0.89 26.92
N THR A 183 0.35 -0.28 28.02
CA THR A 183 1.06 -0.31 29.30
C THR A 183 1.19 -1.71 29.87
N TYR A 184 0.13 -2.53 29.85
CA TYR A 184 0.20 -3.92 30.28
C TYR A 184 1.07 -4.78 29.36
N THR A 185 1.10 -4.49 28.07
CA THR A 185 1.97 -5.19 27.12
C THR A 185 3.42 -4.85 27.40
N ASP A 186 3.75 -3.58 27.66
CA ASP A 186 5.09 -3.16 28.05
C ASP A 186 5.52 -3.82 29.36
N GLU A 187 4.67 -3.78 30.40
CA GLU A 187 4.95 -4.46 31.67
C GLU A 187 5.17 -5.96 31.47
N LEU A 188 4.33 -6.62 30.66
CA LEU A 188 4.47 -8.03 30.33
C LEU A 188 5.79 -8.29 29.59
N LEU A 189 6.15 -7.46 28.62
CA LEU A 189 7.40 -7.54 27.86
C LEU A 189 8.65 -7.24 28.69
N PHE A 190 8.55 -6.55 29.83
CA PHE A 190 9.66 -6.43 30.77
C PHE A 190 9.85 -7.69 31.63
N THR A 191 8.83 -8.53 31.77
CA THR A 191 8.97 -9.82 32.46
C THR A 191 9.81 -10.82 31.65
N ASN A 192 10.47 -11.77 32.33
CA ASN A 192 11.19 -12.85 31.66
C ASN A 192 10.23 -13.76 30.87
N ILE A 193 9.00 -13.95 31.38
CA ILE A 193 7.97 -14.77 30.75
C ILE A 193 7.50 -14.11 29.45
N GLY A 194 7.14 -12.83 29.47
CA GLY A 194 6.70 -12.11 28.28
C GLY A 194 7.76 -12.05 27.18
N ARG A 195 9.04 -11.83 27.53
CA ARG A 195 10.14 -11.89 26.55
C ARG A 195 10.29 -13.25 25.90
N ARG A 196 10.16 -14.33 26.69
CA ARG A 196 10.20 -15.71 26.17
C ARG A 196 9.00 -16.00 25.28
N SER A 197 7.80 -15.58 25.69
CA SER A 197 6.58 -15.73 24.90
C SER A 197 6.67 -14.98 23.57
N LEU A 198 7.18 -13.74 23.58
CA LEU A 198 7.40 -12.97 22.36
C LEU A 198 8.44 -13.64 21.46
N LYS A 199 9.53 -14.18 22.03
CA LYS A 199 10.53 -14.93 21.27
C LYS A 199 9.93 -16.17 20.62
N ILE A 200 9.09 -16.92 21.34
CA ILE A 200 8.39 -18.10 20.80
C ILE A 200 7.42 -17.68 19.68
N ALA A 201 6.65 -16.61 19.88
CA ALA A 201 5.73 -16.10 18.87
C ALA A 201 6.46 -15.61 17.62
N TYR A 202 7.57 -14.90 17.79
CA TYR A 202 8.44 -14.46 16.68
C TYR A 202 9.01 -15.66 15.92
N GLU A 203 9.57 -16.65 16.62
CA GLU A 203 10.09 -17.88 16.00
C GLU A 203 9.00 -18.63 15.23
N TYR A 204 7.78 -18.69 15.77
CA TYR A 204 6.65 -19.30 15.10
C TYR A 204 6.23 -18.52 13.84
N LEU A 205 6.18 -17.18 13.93
CA LEU A 205 5.86 -16.32 12.79
C LEU A 205 6.90 -16.39 11.68
N VAL A 206 8.19 -16.45 12.02
CA VAL A 206 9.27 -16.63 11.04
C VAL A 206 9.12 -17.96 10.31
N ARG A 207 8.84 -19.04 11.05
CA ARG A 207 8.61 -20.38 10.47
C ARG A 207 7.33 -20.45 9.63
N ALA A 208 6.29 -19.71 10.02
CA ALA A 208 5.02 -19.65 9.31
C ALA A 208 4.95 -18.51 8.27
N SER A 209 6.04 -17.77 8.03
CA SER A 209 6.02 -16.54 7.23
C SER A 209 5.53 -16.77 5.80
N ASP A 210 5.98 -17.85 5.15
CA ASP A 210 5.51 -18.23 3.81
C ASP A 210 4.02 -18.61 3.80
N TRP A 211 3.56 -19.30 4.84
CA TRP A 211 2.14 -19.63 5.00
C TRP A 211 1.29 -18.36 5.19
N VAL A 212 1.76 -17.42 6.02
CA VAL A 212 1.08 -16.14 6.25
C VAL A 212 1.05 -15.31 4.95
N LEU A 213 2.18 -15.18 4.25
CA LEU A 213 2.29 -14.42 3.01
C LEU A 213 1.44 -15.02 1.88
N SER A 214 1.39 -16.34 1.76
CA SER A 214 0.56 -17.02 0.76
C SER A 214 -0.94 -16.80 1.00
N ASN A 215 -1.38 -16.80 2.28
CA ASN A 215 -2.77 -16.53 2.64
C ASN A 215 -3.15 -15.04 2.51
N LEU A 216 -2.22 -14.12 2.76
CA LEU A 216 -2.44 -12.68 2.57
C LEU A 216 -2.51 -12.29 1.08
N ARG A 217 -1.76 -12.98 0.21
CA ARG A 217 -1.78 -12.75 -1.25
C ARG A 217 -2.99 -13.39 -1.94
N ARG A 218 -3.64 -14.38 -1.33
CA ARG A 218 -4.84 -15.05 -1.89
C ARG A 218 -6.14 -14.36 -1.49
N GLY A 219 -7.05 -14.25 -2.46
CA GLY A 219 -8.43 -13.83 -2.21
C GLY A 219 -9.22 -14.86 -1.38
N GLU A 220 -10.29 -14.41 -0.71
CA GLU A 220 -11.10 -15.16 0.27
C GLU A 220 -11.50 -16.57 -0.15
N LYS A 221 -11.67 -16.83 -1.46
CA LYS A 221 -12.12 -18.12 -2.00
C LYS A 221 -11.08 -19.26 -1.96
N SER A 222 -9.84 -18.99 -1.52
CA SER A 222 -8.71 -19.94 -1.62
C SER A 222 -7.79 -19.99 -0.39
N ARG A 223 -8.25 -19.50 0.76
CA ARG A 223 -7.50 -19.54 2.02
C ARG A 223 -7.41 -20.99 2.52
N GLN A 224 -6.21 -21.44 2.86
CA GLN A 224 -6.02 -22.72 3.53
C GLN A 224 -6.46 -22.58 4.99
N VAL A 225 -7.43 -23.41 5.41
CA VAL A 225 -8.07 -23.32 6.74
C VAL A 225 -7.21 -24.00 7.82
N ASP A 226 -6.34 -24.95 7.44
CA ASP A 226 -5.66 -25.79 8.42
C ASP A 226 -4.24 -25.30 8.73
N LEU A 227 -4.09 -24.77 9.95
CA LEU A 227 -2.80 -24.52 10.63
C LEU A 227 -2.10 -25.82 11.06
N ILE A 228 -2.74 -26.97 10.86
CA ILE A 228 -2.32 -28.27 11.43
C ILE A 228 -1.14 -28.88 10.66
N ASN A 229 -0.90 -28.45 9.42
CA ASN A 229 0.17 -28.97 8.56
C ASN A 229 1.22 -27.89 8.25
N LEU A 230 1.77 -27.23 9.27
CA LEU A 230 3.02 -26.49 9.08
C LEU A 230 4.14 -27.53 8.91
N PRO A 231 4.79 -27.63 7.73
CA PRO A 231 6.02 -28.40 7.64
C PRO A 231 6.99 -27.83 8.67
N GLU A 232 7.69 -28.71 9.38
CA GLU A 232 8.71 -28.33 10.36
C GLU A 232 9.92 -27.75 9.60
N VAL A 233 9.77 -26.51 9.12
CA VAL A 233 10.83 -25.80 8.42
C VAL A 233 11.79 -25.30 9.50
N SER A 234 12.92 -25.98 9.62
CA SER A 234 14.07 -25.45 10.35
C SER A 234 14.34 -24.03 9.86
N PRO A 235 14.57 -23.04 10.74
CA PRO A 235 14.90 -21.70 10.30
C PRO A 235 16.05 -21.80 9.31
N ILE A 236 15.88 -21.21 8.13
CA ILE A 236 16.97 -21.10 7.15
C ILE A 236 17.97 -20.14 7.80
N VAL A 237 18.87 -20.69 8.62
CA VAL A 237 20.04 -19.97 9.08
C VAL A 237 20.90 -19.85 7.84
N LYS A 238 20.71 -18.74 7.11
CA LYS A 238 21.61 -18.36 6.04
C LYS A 238 23.02 -18.39 6.65
N PRO A 239 23.95 -19.20 6.11
CA PRO A 239 25.29 -19.31 6.68
C PRO A 239 25.92 -17.91 6.75
N LEU A 240 26.80 -17.68 7.72
CA LEU A 240 27.40 -16.35 7.94
C LEU A 240 27.98 -15.76 6.64
N THR A 241 28.59 -16.60 5.80
CA THR A 241 29.07 -16.23 4.46
C THR A 241 27.96 -15.71 3.56
N HIS A 242 26.78 -16.33 3.55
CA HIS A 242 25.63 -15.85 2.79
C HIS A 242 25.16 -14.48 3.29
N ILE A 243 25.05 -14.27 4.60
CA ILE A 243 24.65 -12.98 5.18
C ILE A 243 25.69 -11.90 4.89
N MET A 244 26.97 -12.24 4.93
CA MET A 244 28.08 -11.30 4.68
C MET A 244 28.19 -10.87 3.22
N PHE A 245 27.65 -11.62 2.27
CA PHE A 245 27.86 -11.39 0.82
C PHE A 245 26.57 -11.21 0.01
N HIS A 246 25.39 -11.40 0.62
CA HIS A 246 24.10 -11.29 -0.04
C HIS A 246 23.15 -10.39 0.74
N ILE A 247 22.47 -9.49 0.02
CA ILE A 247 21.29 -8.79 0.53
C ILE A 247 20.08 -9.56 0.02
N GLU A 248 19.29 -10.12 0.94
CA GLU A 248 18.23 -11.07 0.64
C GLU A 248 18.78 -12.28 -0.15
N ASP A 249 18.48 -12.39 -1.45
CA ASP A 249 18.98 -13.44 -2.35
C ASP A 249 19.88 -12.88 -3.48
N THR A 250 20.27 -11.60 -3.38
CA THR A 250 21.11 -10.93 -4.39
C THR A 250 22.54 -10.75 -3.87
N CYS A 251 23.55 -11.21 -4.62
CA CYS A 251 24.96 -10.94 -4.31
C CYS A 251 25.22 -9.44 -4.49
N PHE A 252 25.72 -8.74 -3.47
CA PHE A 252 26.02 -7.31 -3.63
C PHE A 252 27.37 -7.05 -4.29
N ASP A 253 28.25 -8.06 -4.38
CA ASP A 253 29.59 -7.95 -4.97
C ASP A 253 29.83 -9.02 -6.05
N GLN A 254 30.25 -8.57 -7.24
CA GLN A 254 30.59 -9.42 -8.39
C GLN A 254 31.89 -10.21 -8.19
N PHE A 255 32.81 -9.76 -7.32
CA PHE A 255 34.05 -10.51 -7.06
C PHE A 255 33.84 -11.71 -6.14
N MET A 256 32.76 -11.71 -5.35
CA MET A 256 32.51 -12.68 -4.28
C MET A 256 31.49 -13.74 -4.67
N THR A 257 30.99 -13.72 -5.90
CA THR A 257 29.91 -14.58 -6.41
C THR A 257 30.26 -16.08 -6.39
N ASN A 258 31.52 -16.45 -6.14
CA ASN A 258 31.98 -17.84 -6.03
C ASN A 258 33.07 -18.01 -4.96
N TYR A 259 32.92 -17.38 -3.79
CA TYR A 259 33.94 -17.39 -2.73
C TYR A 259 34.51 -18.79 -2.43
N GLU A 260 33.65 -19.81 -2.33
CA GLU A 260 34.05 -21.19 -2.01
C GLU A 260 34.73 -21.92 -3.18
N ALA A 261 34.34 -21.63 -4.43
CA ALA A 261 34.93 -22.23 -5.62
C ALA A 261 36.18 -21.48 -6.12
N THR A 262 36.46 -20.29 -5.57
CA THR A 262 37.58 -19.46 -5.98
C THR A 262 38.87 -19.95 -5.35
N ASN A 263 39.87 -20.27 -6.18
CA ASN A 263 41.18 -20.66 -5.69
C ASN A 263 41.96 -19.43 -5.21
N TRP A 264 41.71 -19.04 -3.96
CA TRP A 264 42.34 -17.88 -3.30
C TRP A 264 43.86 -17.94 -3.32
N SER A 265 44.45 -19.14 -3.26
CA SER A 265 45.90 -19.29 -3.35
C SER A 265 46.44 -18.77 -4.68
N ARG A 266 45.72 -19.01 -5.79
CA ARG A 266 46.08 -18.54 -7.12
C ARG A 266 45.84 -17.04 -7.30
N ILE A 267 44.77 -16.49 -6.71
CA ILE A 267 44.48 -15.05 -6.78
C ILE A 267 45.47 -14.25 -5.93
N LEU A 268 45.77 -14.70 -4.72
CA LEU A 268 46.73 -14.04 -3.83
C LEU A 268 48.18 -14.16 -4.32
N THR A 269 48.47 -15.19 -5.13
CA THR A 269 49.79 -15.33 -5.80
C THR A 269 49.80 -14.71 -7.19
N MET A 270 48.66 -14.22 -7.70
CA MET A 270 48.61 -13.53 -8.98
C MET A 270 49.38 -12.21 -8.82
N PRO A 271 50.43 -11.96 -9.63
CA PRO A 271 51.21 -10.74 -9.50
C PRO A 271 50.30 -9.56 -9.80
N LEU A 272 49.99 -8.76 -8.78
CA LEU A 272 49.12 -7.58 -8.83
C LEU A 272 49.74 -6.43 -9.63
N SER A 273 50.37 -6.66 -10.79
CA SER A 273 51.04 -5.63 -11.63
C SER A 273 52.00 -4.68 -10.91
N ILE A 274 52.27 -4.93 -9.62
CA ILE A 274 52.99 -4.09 -8.68
C ILE A 274 54.16 -4.94 -8.23
N THR A 275 55.36 -4.47 -8.55
CA THR A 275 56.58 -5.15 -8.16
C THR A 275 56.73 -5.11 -6.64
N LEU A 276 57.34 -6.17 -6.07
CA LEU A 276 57.64 -6.28 -4.64
C LEU A 276 58.39 -5.04 -4.12
N GLU A 277 59.25 -4.46 -4.95
CA GLU A 277 60.02 -3.25 -4.67
C GLU A 277 59.12 -2.01 -4.51
N ARG A 278 58.07 -1.89 -5.33
CA ARG A 278 57.11 -0.79 -5.26
C ARG A 278 56.22 -0.90 -4.02
N VAL A 279 55.87 -2.10 -3.58
CA VAL A 279 55.13 -2.29 -2.31
C VAL A 279 56.01 -1.89 -1.12
N ARG A 280 57.27 -2.34 -1.10
CA ARG A 280 58.22 -2.02 -0.02
C ARG A 280 58.48 -0.52 0.09
N SER A 281 58.66 0.17 -1.03
CA SER A 281 58.87 1.62 -1.02
C SER A 281 57.64 2.38 -0.51
N GLN A 282 56.42 1.97 -0.90
CA GLN A 282 55.18 2.57 -0.40
C GLN A 282 54.98 2.35 1.10
N VAL A 283 55.30 1.16 1.62
CA VAL A 283 55.23 0.88 3.07
C VAL A 283 56.20 1.76 3.85
N LEU A 284 57.44 1.91 3.38
CA LEU A 284 58.46 2.73 4.04
C LEU A 284 58.18 4.25 3.98
N LEU A 285 57.32 4.71 3.06
CA LEU A 285 56.93 6.11 2.94
C LEU A 285 55.92 6.55 3.99
N ARG A 286 55.24 5.60 4.65
CA ARG A 286 54.22 5.87 5.64
C ARG A 286 54.79 6.60 6.89
N PRO A 287 54.05 7.56 7.46
CA PRO A 287 54.55 8.44 8.52
C PRO A 287 54.97 7.69 9.79
N GLU A 288 54.33 6.55 10.08
CA GLU A 288 54.59 5.70 11.24
C GLU A 288 56.02 5.13 11.23
N PHE A 289 56.65 4.96 10.05
CA PHE A 289 58.03 4.49 9.94
C PHE A 289 59.08 5.63 9.93
N LYS A 290 58.63 6.88 9.80
CA LYS A 290 59.47 8.09 9.89
C LYS A 290 59.50 8.63 11.32
N ASN A 291 58.37 8.61 12.02
CA ASN A 291 58.21 9.12 13.38
C ASN A 291 58.01 7.99 14.41
N ILE A 292 58.95 7.04 14.44
CA ILE A 292 58.89 5.86 15.33
C ILE A 292 58.90 6.27 16.83
N GLY A 293 59.33 7.49 17.15
CA GLY A 293 59.34 8.03 18.51
C GLY A 293 57.96 8.17 19.14
N ASP A 294 56.94 8.46 18.34
CA ASP A 294 55.59 8.85 18.79
C ASP A 294 54.64 7.67 19.00
N LEU A 295 55.07 6.44 18.64
CA LEU A 295 54.27 5.23 18.74
C LEU A 295 54.28 4.63 20.16
N SER A 296 53.33 3.74 20.46
CA SER A 296 53.36 2.96 21.71
C SER A 296 54.53 1.96 21.73
N HIS A 297 54.93 1.44 22.90
CA HIS A 297 56.06 0.51 23.01
C HIS A 297 55.86 -0.75 22.15
N GLU A 298 54.66 -1.32 22.13
CA GLU A 298 54.32 -2.49 21.34
C GLU A 298 54.35 -2.20 19.83
N ASP A 299 53.83 -1.02 19.43
CA ASP A 299 53.82 -0.59 18.03
C ASP A 299 55.22 -0.28 17.50
N LYS A 300 56.16 0.16 18.37
CA LYS A 300 57.56 0.38 18.00
C LYS A 300 58.25 -0.91 17.59
N GLU A 301 58.05 -2.00 18.31
CA GLU A 301 58.67 -3.29 18.00
C GLU A 301 58.14 -3.86 16.67
N VAL A 302 56.84 -3.73 16.44
CA VAL A 302 56.19 -4.14 15.18
C VAL A 302 56.67 -3.27 14.03
N ALA A 303 56.70 -1.95 14.19
CA ALA A 303 57.17 -1.02 13.16
C ALA A 303 58.64 -1.27 12.79
N GLN A 304 59.50 -1.55 13.78
CA GLN A 304 60.89 -1.90 13.53
C GLN A 304 61.05 -3.24 12.80
N SER A 305 60.24 -4.24 13.14
CA SER A 305 60.26 -5.56 12.50
C SER A 305 59.82 -5.46 11.03
N ILE A 306 58.75 -4.72 10.75
CA ILE A 306 58.27 -4.46 9.39
C ILE A 306 59.29 -3.65 8.60
N LYS A 307 59.90 -2.62 9.23
CA LYS A 307 60.96 -1.83 8.60
C LYS A 307 62.15 -2.69 8.19
N ARG A 308 62.58 -3.65 9.02
CA ARG A 308 63.64 -4.62 8.68
C ARG A 308 63.24 -5.50 7.50
N ILE A 309 62.02 -6.02 7.46
CA ILE A 309 61.53 -6.89 6.38
C ILE A 309 61.46 -6.14 5.05
N CYS A 310 61.04 -4.87 5.08
CA CYS A 310 60.91 -4.03 3.89
C CYS A 310 62.23 -3.42 3.42
N SER A 311 63.24 -3.26 4.30
CA SER A 311 64.56 -2.75 3.97
C SER A 311 65.56 -3.82 3.53
N PHE A 312 65.30 -5.10 3.81
CA PHE A 312 66.17 -6.20 3.40
C PHE A 312 66.09 -6.43 1.88
N VAL A 313 66.92 -5.72 1.14
CA VAL A 313 67.27 -6.08 -0.24
C VAL A 313 68.14 -7.33 -0.15
N ARG A 314 67.66 -8.47 -0.65
CA ARG A 314 68.54 -9.59 -0.98
C ARG A 314 69.57 -9.07 -1.97
N SER A 315 70.74 -8.69 -1.49
CA SER A 315 71.94 -8.55 -2.31
C SER A 315 72.06 -9.81 -3.14
N ALA A 316 72.15 -9.65 -4.45
CA ALA A 316 72.37 -10.73 -5.39
C ALA A 316 73.54 -11.57 -4.90
N ARG A 317 73.28 -12.81 -4.49
CA ARG A 317 74.34 -13.83 -4.51
C ARG A 317 74.60 -14.14 -5.98
N PHE A 318 75.68 -13.55 -6.48
CA PHE A 318 76.51 -14.10 -7.54
C PHE A 318 76.75 -15.60 -7.31
N LYS A 319 76.94 -16.34 -8.41
CA LYS A 319 77.34 -17.76 -8.47
C LYS A 319 78.31 -18.17 -7.35
#